data_AF-A0A1I1PXH6-F1
#
_entry.id   AF-A0A1I1PXH6-F1
#
_cell.length_a   1.000
_cell.length_b   1.000
_cell.length_c   1.000
_cell.angle_alpha   90.00
_cell.angle_beta   90.00
_cell.angle_gamma   90.00
#
_symmetry.space_group_name_H-M   'P 1'
#
loop_
_entity.id
_entity.type
_entity.pdbx_description
1 polymer ?
#
loop_
_entity_poly.entity_id
_entity_poly.type
_entity_poly.pdbx_seq_one_letter_code
_entity_poly.pdbx_strand_id
1 'polypeptide(L)'
;MRVLTLCSALAGTALGVRITRDLTGQLGGELHDAARIAGLIADGDLSVAIETRAGDQSSMLHAMKLMRDSLATIVGQVRSGTETMSTASAQVASGNLDLSSRTEQQASSLEETASSMEELTSTVKEARNKPRASNRSTRRLPKWTR
;
A
#
# COMPACT_ATOMS: atom_id res chain seq x y z
N MET A 1 -79.07 2.07 -4.20
CA MET A 1 -78.04 1.00 -4.36
C MET A 1 -77.03 1.32 -5.46
N ARG A 2 -77.39 1.26 -6.76
CA ARG A 2 -76.43 1.38 -7.89
C ARG A 2 -75.49 2.60 -7.87
N VAL A 3 -75.96 3.78 -7.45
CA VAL A 3 -75.12 4.98 -7.32
C VAL A 3 -74.05 4.82 -6.24
N LEU A 4 -74.41 4.25 -5.08
CA LEU A 4 -73.50 4.05 -3.95
C LEU A 4 -72.35 3.10 -4.32
N THR A 5 -72.66 2.01 -5.03
CA THR A 5 -71.66 1.06 -5.53
C THR A 5 -70.74 1.64 -6.61
N LEU A 6 -71.22 2.61 -7.40
CA LEU A 6 -70.38 3.31 -8.37
C LEU A 6 -69.42 4.28 -7.68
N CYS A 7 -69.92 5.04 -6.70
CA CYS A 7 -69.10 5.98 -5.93
C CYS A 7 -68.00 5.26 -5.12
N SER A 8 -68.30 4.12 -4.51
CA SER A 8 -67.28 3.35 -3.76
C SER A 8 -66.20 2.77 -4.68
N ALA A 9 -66.59 2.25 -5.86
CA ALA A 9 -65.65 1.76 -6.86
C ALA A 9 -64.72 2.88 -7.36
N LEU A 10 -65.28 4.03 -7.74
CA LEU A 10 -64.51 5.20 -8.19
C LEU A 10 -63.56 5.73 -7.10
N ALA A 11 -64.02 5.81 -5.84
CA ALA A 11 -63.19 6.27 -4.73
C ALA A 11 -62.02 5.30 -4.46
N GLY A 12 -62.26 3.99 -4.49
CA GLY A 12 -61.21 2.97 -4.34
C GLY A 12 -60.17 3.04 -5.46
N THR A 13 -60.60 3.15 -6.71
CA THR A 13 -59.69 3.31 -7.86
C THR A 13 -58.88 4.60 -7.77
N ALA A 14 -59.51 5.72 -7.41
CA ALA A 14 -58.82 7.02 -7.27
C ALA A 14 -57.77 6.99 -6.14
N LEU A 15 -58.07 6.37 -5.00
CA LEU A 15 -57.12 6.17 -3.89
C LEU A 15 -55.94 5.28 -4.32
N GLY A 16 -56.21 4.15 -4.99
CA GLY A 16 -55.18 3.26 -5.49
C GLY A 16 -54.21 3.97 -6.44
N VAL A 17 -54.74 4.69 -7.44
CA VAL A 17 -53.92 5.48 -8.38
C VAL A 17 -53.09 6.55 -7.66
N ARG A 18 -53.64 7.18 -6.61
CA ARG A 18 -52.92 8.20 -5.84
C ARG A 18 -51.74 7.60 -5.08
N ILE A 19 -51.97 6.53 -4.32
CA ILE A 19 -50.93 5.80 -3.57
C ILE A 19 -49.83 5.29 -4.51
N THR A 20 -50.19 4.70 -5.66
CA THR A 20 -49.21 4.24 -6.65
C THR A 20 -48.37 5.39 -7.20
N ARG A 21 -48.99 6.54 -7.56
CA ARG A 21 -48.25 7.73 -8.02
C ARG A 21 -47.33 8.30 -6.95
N ASP A 22 -47.77 8.36 -5.70
CA ASP A 22 -46.98 8.93 -4.60
C ASP A 22 -45.76 8.04 -4.29
N LEU A 23 -45.93 6.70 -4.26
CA LEU A 23 -44.83 5.75 -4.08
C LEU A 23 -43.84 5.76 -5.25
N THR A 24 -44.31 5.68 -6.50
CA THR A 24 -43.44 5.77 -7.70
C THR A 24 -42.80 7.15 -7.84
N GLY A 25 -43.41 8.18 -7.26
CA GLY A 25 -42.82 9.51 -7.06
C GLY A 25 -41.61 9.45 -6.14
N GLN A 26 -41.80 9.03 -4.88
CA GLN A 26 -40.76 8.97 -3.84
C GLN A 26 -39.61 8.01 -4.17
N LEU A 27 -39.87 6.92 -4.90
CA LEU A 27 -38.82 5.99 -5.33
C LEU A 27 -37.89 6.61 -6.39
N GLY A 28 -38.38 7.57 -7.21
CA GLY A 28 -37.62 8.16 -8.32
C GLY A 28 -37.61 7.33 -9.60
N GLY A 29 -38.02 6.06 -9.53
CA GLY A 29 -38.07 5.12 -10.67
C GLY A 29 -39.01 3.94 -10.40
N GLU A 30 -38.79 2.82 -11.09
CA GLU A 30 -39.49 1.57 -10.79
C GLU A 30 -38.88 0.84 -9.60
N LEU A 31 -39.72 0.19 -8.78
CA LEU A 31 -39.27 -0.51 -7.56
C LEU A 31 -38.29 -1.66 -7.86
N HIS A 32 -38.45 -2.34 -9.00
CA HIS A 32 -37.55 -3.42 -9.43
C HIS A 32 -36.14 -2.91 -9.75
N ASP A 33 -36.01 -1.71 -10.33
CA ASP A 33 -34.68 -1.13 -10.59
C ASP A 33 -33.96 -0.76 -9.30
N ALA A 34 -34.67 -0.18 -8.32
CA ALA A 34 -34.09 0.09 -7.00
C ALA A 34 -33.55 -1.18 -6.34
N ALA A 35 -34.33 -2.26 -6.32
CA ALA A 35 -33.89 -3.54 -5.74
C ALA A 35 -32.70 -4.15 -6.50
N ARG A 36 -32.71 -4.11 -7.83
CA ARG A 36 -31.62 -4.59 -8.69
C ARG A 36 -30.32 -3.81 -8.48
N ILE A 37 -30.39 -2.48 -8.43
CA ILE A 37 -29.25 -1.60 -8.19
C ILE A 37 -28.68 -1.84 -6.78
N ALA A 38 -29.54 -2.02 -5.77
CA ALA A 38 -29.10 -2.32 -4.41
C ALA A 38 -28.32 -3.64 -4.34
N GLY A 39 -28.79 -4.69 -5.04
CA GLY A 39 -28.09 -5.96 -5.17
C GLY A 39 -26.71 -5.80 -5.81
N LEU A 40 -26.62 -5.10 -6.95
CA LEU A 40 -25.35 -4.86 -7.64
C LEU A 40 -24.34 -4.09 -6.78
N ILE A 41 -24.79 -3.07 -6.02
CA ILE A 41 -23.94 -2.36 -5.06
C ILE A 41 -23.48 -3.28 -3.92
N ALA A 42 -24.34 -4.17 -3.42
CA ALA A 42 -24.01 -5.12 -2.36
C ALA A 42 -23.01 -6.19 -2.82
N ASP A 43 -23.07 -6.61 -4.08
CA ASP A 43 -22.09 -7.50 -4.73
C ASP A 43 -20.79 -6.76 -5.11
N GLY A 44 -20.71 -5.44 -4.91
CA GLY A 44 -19.54 -4.61 -5.18
C GLY A 44 -19.45 -4.06 -6.62
N ASP A 45 -20.46 -4.28 -7.47
CA ASP A 45 -20.53 -3.66 -8.79
C ASP A 45 -21.01 -2.20 -8.69
N LEU A 46 -20.02 -1.31 -8.64
CA LEU A 46 -20.21 0.14 -8.63
C LEU A 46 -20.12 0.76 -10.06
N SER A 47 -20.04 -0.06 -11.11
CA SER A 47 -19.99 0.43 -12.50
C SER A 47 -21.37 0.84 -13.04
N VAL A 48 -22.44 0.34 -12.43
CA VAL A 48 -23.84 0.53 -12.84
C VAL A 48 -24.25 2.01 -12.89
N ALA A 49 -24.76 2.47 -14.03
CA ALA A 49 -25.36 3.79 -14.13
C ALA A 49 -26.70 3.85 -13.38
N ILE A 50 -26.85 4.82 -12.48
CA ILE A 50 -28.10 5.09 -11.76
C ILE A 50 -28.73 6.34 -12.37
N GLU A 51 -29.69 6.11 -13.26
CA GLU A 51 -30.46 7.16 -13.92
C GLU A 51 -31.56 7.68 -13.00
N THR A 52 -31.57 8.98 -12.77
CA THR A 52 -32.53 9.69 -11.92
C THR A 52 -33.36 10.64 -12.78
N ARG A 53 -34.61 10.92 -12.41
CA ARG A 53 -35.43 11.90 -13.15
C ARG A 53 -34.75 13.29 -13.15
N ALA A 54 -34.96 14.07 -14.21
CA ALA A 54 -34.42 15.43 -14.28
C ALA A 54 -34.95 16.28 -13.12
N GLY A 55 -34.04 16.91 -12.37
CA GLY A 55 -34.38 17.70 -11.17
C GLY A 55 -34.64 16.89 -9.90
N ASP A 56 -34.48 15.56 -9.92
CA ASP A 56 -34.66 14.70 -8.75
C ASP A 56 -33.45 14.81 -7.80
N GLN A 57 -33.71 15.20 -6.55
CA GLN A 57 -32.72 15.45 -5.49
C GLN A 57 -33.12 14.82 -4.15
N SER A 58 -34.22 14.06 -4.11
CA SER A 58 -34.81 13.55 -2.86
C SER A 58 -35.38 12.15 -2.94
N SER A 59 -35.40 11.53 -4.13
CA SER A 59 -35.85 10.16 -4.26
C SER A 59 -34.87 9.14 -3.66
N MET A 60 -35.38 7.92 -3.44
CA MET A 60 -34.56 6.78 -3.09
C MET A 60 -33.47 6.51 -4.13
N LEU A 61 -33.79 6.56 -5.44
CA LEU A 61 -32.79 6.39 -6.51
C LEU A 61 -31.68 7.45 -6.46
N HIS A 62 -32.02 8.71 -6.15
CA HIS A 62 -31.01 9.77 -5.95
C HIS A 62 -30.09 9.45 -4.76
N ALA A 63 -30.66 9.08 -3.61
CA ALA A 63 -29.87 8.71 -2.43
C ALA A 63 -28.96 7.49 -2.69
N MET A 64 -29.45 6.49 -3.44
CA MET A 64 -28.66 5.33 -3.86
C MET A 64 -27.53 5.71 -4.82
N LYS A 65 -27.74 6.68 -5.71
CA LYS A 65 -26.70 7.22 -6.60
C LYS A 65 -25.56 7.85 -5.79
N LEU A 66 -25.88 8.71 -4.82
CA LEU A 66 -24.88 9.31 -3.93
C LEU A 66 -24.11 8.26 -3.12
N MET A 67 -24.80 7.24 -2.60
CA MET A 67 -24.17 6.12 -1.89
C MET A 67 -23.19 5.36 -2.79
N ARG A 68 -23.61 5.01 -4.02
CA ARG A 68 -22.79 4.33 -5.02
C ARG A 68 -21.55 5.15 -5.39
N ASP A 69 -21.73 6.44 -5.69
CA ASP A 69 -20.65 7.34 -6.09
C ASP A 69 -19.62 7.54 -4.96
N SER A 70 -20.09 7.62 -3.71
CA SER A 70 -19.24 7.68 -2.51
C SER A 70 -18.45 6.39 -2.30
N LEU A 71 -19.10 5.23 -2.38
CA LEU A 71 -18.42 3.93 -2.28
C LEU A 71 -17.37 3.75 -3.39
N ALA A 72 -17.67 4.15 -4.62
CA ALA A 72 -16.72 4.07 -5.74
C ALA A 72 -15.50 4.95 -5.51
N THR A 73 -15.71 6.14 -4.95
CA THR A 73 -14.64 7.07 -4.56
C THR A 73 -13.75 6.46 -3.46
N ILE A 74 -14.34 5.89 -2.41
CA ILE A 74 -13.61 5.25 -1.31
C ILE A 74 -12.79 4.05 -1.82
N VAL A 75 -13.37 3.18 -2.64
CA VAL A 75 -12.67 2.02 -3.24
C VAL A 75 -11.51 2.49 -4.13
N GLY A 76 -11.70 3.55 -4.93
CA GLY A 76 -10.65 4.15 -5.74
C GLY A 76 -9.50 4.73 -4.92
N GLN A 77 -9.82 5.41 -3.80
CA GLN A 77 -8.82 5.93 -2.86
C GLN A 77 -8.02 4.81 -2.17
N VAL A 78 -8.70 3.76 -1.69
CA VAL A 78 -8.05 2.59 -1.09
C VAL A 78 -7.10 1.93 -2.09
N ARG A 79 -7.55 1.71 -3.34
CA ARG A 79 -6.71 1.14 -4.39
C ARG A 79 -5.46 1.98 -4.66
N SER A 80 -5.61 3.27 -4.88
CA SER A 80 -4.48 4.20 -5.10
C SER A 80 -3.50 4.22 -3.91
N GLY A 81 -4.03 4.17 -2.68
CA GLY A 81 -3.23 4.00 -1.47
C GLY A 81 -2.44 2.69 -1.45
N THR A 82 -3.04 1.56 -1.86
CA THR A 82 -2.33 0.27 -1.93
C THR A 82 -1.27 0.22 -3.04
N GLU A 83 -1.50 0.85 -4.19
CA GLU A 83 -0.50 0.97 -5.28
C GLU A 83 0.69 1.83 -4.83
N THR A 84 0.42 2.92 -4.09
CA THR A 84 1.45 3.76 -3.45
C THR A 84 2.24 3.00 -2.40
N MET A 85 1.56 2.25 -1.52
CA MET A 85 2.19 1.43 -0.48
C MET A 85 3.06 0.33 -1.08
N SER A 86 2.58 -0.37 -2.12
CA SER A 86 3.35 -1.39 -2.84
C SER A 86 4.66 -0.81 -3.43
N THR A 87 4.57 0.38 -4.02
CA THR A 87 5.75 1.10 -4.54
C THR A 87 6.75 1.45 -3.43
N ALA A 88 6.26 1.98 -2.30
CA ALA A 88 7.10 2.30 -1.15
C ALA A 88 7.75 1.04 -0.53
N SER A 89 7.02 -0.07 -0.43
CA SER A 89 7.57 -1.35 0.05
C SER A 89 8.67 -1.89 -0.87
N ALA A 90 8.52 -1.76 -2.20
CA ALA A 90 9.57 -2.13 -3.15
C ALA A 90 10.83 -1.26 -2.99
N GLN A 91 10.66 0.04 -2.77
CA GLN A 91 11.78 0.95 -2.48
C GLN A 91 12.50 0.59 -1.16
N VAL A 92 11.75 0.28 -0.10
CA VAL A 92 12.32 -0.17 1.19
C VAL A 92 13.09 -1.49 1.01
N ALA A 93 12.54 -2.46 0.28
CA ALA A 93 13.23 -3.72 0.01
C ALA A 93 14.55 -3.50 -0.76
N SER A 94 14.54 -2.65 -1.79
CA SER A 94 15.76 -2.28 -2.53
C SER A 94 16.78 -1.56 -1.66
N GLY A 95 16.35 -0.63 -0.78
CA GLY A 95 17.24 0.07 0.14
C GLY A 95 17.85 -0.84 1.21
N ASN A 96 17.10 -1.86 1.66
CA ASN A 96 17.60 -2.85 2.61
C ASN A 96 18.64 -3.78 1.98
N LEU A 97 18.53 -4.09 0.69
CA LEU A 97 19.55 -4.84 -0.07
C LEU A 97 20.85 -4.03 -0.24
N ASP A 98 20.77 -2.74 -0.59
CA ASP A 98 21.95 -1.85 -0.63
C ASP A 98 22.65 -1.77 0.74
N LEU A 99 21.86 -1.58 1.80
CA LEU A 99 22.38 -1.50 3.16
C LEU A 99 23.04 -2.81 3.61
N SER A 100 22.46 -3.98 3.28
CA SER A 100 23.06 -5.29 3.57
C SER A 100 24.40 -5.44 2.86
N SER A 101 24.45 -5.18 1.56
CA SER A 101 25.67 -5.24 0.74
C SER A 101 26.78 -4.34 1.30
N ARG A 102 26.43 -3.11 1.71
CA ARG A 102 27.37 -2.17 2.34
C ARG A 102 27.82 -2.62 3.73
N THR A 103 26.96 -3.29 4.49
CA THR A 103 27.30 -3.84 5.81
C THR A 103 28.23 -5.05 5.66
N GLU A 104 27.99 -5.93 4.69
CA GLU A 104 28.88 -7.04 4.32
C GLU A 104 30.27 -6.52 3.89
N GLN A 105 30.30 -5.49 3.03
CA GLN A 105 31.56 -4.87 2.61
C GLN A 105 32.32 -4.22 3.79
N GLN A 106 31.61 -3.54 4.71
CA GLN A 106 32.22 -2.99 5.93
C GLN A 106 32.75 -4.07 6.87
N ALA A 107 32.02 -5.17 7.05
CA ALA A 107 32.48 -6.31 7.85
C ALA A 107 33.78 -6.90 7.25
N SER A 108 33.83 -7.06 5.92
CA SER A 108 35.03 -7.55 5.23
C SER A 108 36.24 -6.62 5.41
N SER A 109 36.06 -5.29 5.29
CA SER A 109 37.15 -4.33 5.54
C SER A 109 37.62 -4.30 7.00
N LEU A 110 36.72 -4.57 7.97
CA LEU A 110 37.09 -4.70 9.38
C LEU A 110 37.87 -6.00 9.64
N GLU A 111 37.53 -7.10 8.97
CA GLU A 111 38.24 -8.37 9.03
C GLU A 111 39.66 -8.25 8.43
N GLU A 112 39.80 -7.57 7.28
CA GLU A 112 41.11 -7.25 6.69
C GLU A 112 41.96 -6.35 7.61
N THR A 113 41.33 -5.38 8.27
CA THR A 113 41.99 -4.52 9.27
C THR A 113 42.45 -5.31 10.50
N ALA A 114 41.64 -6.26 10.98
CA ALA A 114 41.98 -7.13 12.10
C ALA A 114 43.15 -8.07 11.76
N SER A 115 43.11 -8.71 10.59
CA SER A 115 44.21 -9.54 10.06
C SER A 115 45.51 -8.74 9.94
N SER A 116 45.44 -7.52 9.41
CA SER A 116 46.59 -6.59 9.33
C SER A 116 47.15 -6.24 10.71
N MET A 117 46.28 -6.05 11.72
CA MET A 117 46.70 -5.80 13.11
C MET A 117 47.36 -7.03 13.75
N GLU A 118 46.92 -8.25 13.43
CA GLU A 118 47.56 -9.49 13.88
C GLU A 118 48.96 -9.66 13.27
N GLU A 119 49.12 -9.40 11.96
CA GLU A 119 50.41 -9.46 11.27
C GLU A 119 51.39 -8.38 11.76
N LEU A 120 50.91 -7.16 12.00
CA LEU A 120 51.72 -6.10 12.63
C LEU A 120 52.14 -6.51 14.06
N THR A 121 51.24 -7.11 14.83
CA THR A 121 51.52 -7.56 16.20
C THR A 121 52.53 -8.71 16.23
N SER A 122 52.44 -9.67 15.30
CA SER A 122 53.41 -10.76 15.17
C SER A 122 54.79 -10.21 14.75
N THR A 123 54.84 -9.29 13.80
CA THR A 123 56.07 -8.61 13.34
C THR A 123 56.75 -7.84 14.47
N VAL A 124 56.00 -7.09 15.28
CA VAL A 124 56.53 -6.37 16.46
C VAL A 124 57.05 -7.34 17.53
N LYS A 125 56.36 -8.46 17.77
CA LYS A 125 56.78 -9.50 18.70
C LYS A 125 58.07 -10.18 18.24
N GLU A 126 58.20 -10.46 16.95
CA GLU A 126 59.39 -11.07 16.36
C GLU A 126 60.59 -10.11 16.35
N ALA A 127 60.37 -8.83 16.01
CA ALA A 127 61.39 -7.78 16.08
C ALA A 127 61.96 -7.61 17.49
N ARG A 128 61.13 -7.77 18.54
CA ARG A 128 61.57 -7.74 19.94
C ARG A 128 62.34 -9.00 20.36
N ASN A 129 62.05 -10.15 19.77
CA ASN A 129 62.69 -11.42 20.08
C ASN A 129 64.00 -11.67 19.31
N LYS A 130 64.28 -10.92 18.23
CA LYS A 130 65.59 -10.94 17.57
C LYS A 130 66.65 -10.47 18.57
N PRO A 131 67.64 -11.31 18.95
CA PRO A 131 68.74 -10.84 19.77
C PRO A 131 69.42 -9.68 19.05
N ARG A 132 69.82 -8.64 19.79
CA ARG A 132 70.78 -7.68 19.24
C ARG A 132 72.03 -8.47 18.88
N ALA A 133 72.19 -8.75 17.59
CA ALA A 133 73.42 -9.26 17.00
C ALA A 133 74.46 -8.16 17.19
N SER A 134 75.01 -8.11 18.40
CA SER A 134 76.13 -7.26 18.75
C SER A 134 77.26 -7.68 17.83
N ASN A 135 77.47 -6.90 16.77
CA ASN A 135 78.51 -7.14 15.81
C ASN A 135 79.85 -6.90 16.49
N ARG A 136 80.29 -7.90 17.25
CA ARG A 136 81.66 -8.10 17.69
C ARG A 136 82.46 -8.54 16.46
N SER A 137 82.51 -7.65 15.47
CA SER A 137 83.54 -7.61 14.44
C SER A 137 84.85 -7.39 15.16
N THR A 138 85.40 -8.54 15.54
CA THR A 138 86.73 -8.78 16.05
C THR A 138 87.73 -7.87 15.36
N ARG A 139 88.36 -6.96 16.11
CA ARG A 139 89.58 -6.27 15.69
C ARG A 139 90.63 -7.31 15.29
N ARG A 140 90.77 -7.57 13.99
CA ARG A 140 91.94 -8.20 13.39
C ARG A 140 92.80 -7.12 12.71
N LEU A 141 93.55 -6.41 13.54
CA LEU A 141 94.92 -6.00 13.20
C LEU A 141 95.85 -7.21 13.51
N PRO A 142 97.11 -7.28 13.05
CA PRO A 142 97.81 -6.54 11.98
C PRO A 142 97.84 -7.42 10.68
N LYS A 143 98.72 -7.33 9.66
CA LYS A 143 100.09 -6.79 9.47
C LYS A 143 100.32 -6.29 8.04
N TRP A 144 101.42 -5.55 7.87
CA TRP A 144 102.09 -5.23 6.61
C TRP A 144 102.79 -6.46 5.99
N THR A 145 102.78 -6.59 4.65
CA THR A 145 103.93 -7.07 3.85
C THR A 145 103.71 -6.85 2.35
N ARG A 146 104.59 -6.03 1.74
CA ARG A 146 104.93 -5.88 0.30
C ARG A 146 103.78 -5.77 -0.70
#